data_AF-Q2T031-F1
#
_entry.id   AF-Q2T031-F1
#
_cell.length_a   1.000
_cell.length_b   1.000
_cell.length_c   1.000
_cell.angle_alpha   90.00
_cell.angle_beta   90.00
_cell.angle_gamma   90.00
#
_symmetry.space_group_name_H-M   'P 1'
#
loop_
_entity.id
_entity.type
_entity.pdbx_description
1 polymer ?
#
loop_
_entity_poly.entity_id
_entity_poly.type
_entity_poly.pdbx_seq_one_letter_code
_entity_poly.pdbx_strand_id
1 'polypeptide(L)' 'MWIEQTEGAKFWLKVFNELKNRGLHDILIAVVDGLRGFPEAIEAV' A
#
# COMPACT_ATOMS: atom_id res chain seq x y z
N MET A 1 -3.63 4.11 11.83
CA MET A 1 -2.67 3.01 12.06
C MET A 1 -3.28 1.77 11.46
N TRP A 2 -2.60 1.13 10.51
CA TRP A 2 -3.05 -0.11 9.89
C TRP A 2 -2.42 -1.29 10.63
N ILE A 3 -3.23 -2.26 11.04
CA ILE A 3 -2.80 -3.44 11.79
C ILE A 3 -3.48 -4.64 11.12
N GLU A 4 -2.71 -5.66 10.80
CA GLU A 4 -3.22 -6.89 10.20
C GLU A 4 -2.40 -8.09 10.69
N GLN A 5 -3.02 -9.28 10.71
CA GLN A 5 -2.31 -10.50 11.13
C GLN A 5 -1.30 -10.99 10.09
N THR A 6 -1.49 -10.63 8.82
CA THR A 6 -0.64 -11.07 7.71
C THR A 6 -0.24 -9.90 6.83
N GLU A 7 1.06 -9.80 6.57
CA GLU A 7 1.61 -8.87 5.59
C GLU A 7 1.62 -9.50 4.19
N GLY A 8 1.05 -8.81 3.21
CA GLY A 8 0.97 -9.28 1.83
C GLY A 8 0.24 -8.30 0.91
N ALA A 9 0.16 -8.63 -0.38
CA ALA A 9 -0.36 -7.72 -1.41
C ALA A 9 -1.78 -7.20 -1.12
N LYS A 10 -2.66 -8.06 -0.57
CA LYS A 10 -4.03 -7.66 -0.20
C LYS A 10 -4.06 -6.62 0.92
N PHE A 11 -3.14 -6.69 1.87
CA PHE A 11 -3.03 -5.70 2.94
C PHE A 11 -2.59 -4.35 2.38
N TRP A 12 -1.50 -4.32 1.59
CA TRP A 12 -0.99 -3.09 1.00
C TRP A 12 -1.99 -2.43 0.04
N LEU A 13 -2.71 -3.22 -0.75
CA LEU A 13 -3.77 -2.72 -1.63
C LEU A 13 -4.92 -2.08 -0.84
N LYS A 14 -5.29 -2.63 0.32
CA LYS A 14 -6.25 -1.99 1.22
C LYS A 14 -5.72 -0.64 1.74
N VAL A 15 -4.46 -0.59 2.16
CA VAL A 15 -3.82 0.66 2.63
C VAL A 15 -3.83 1.74 1.56
N PHE A 16 -3.41 1.43 0.32
CA PHE A 16 -3.38 2.40 -0.77
C PHE A 16 -4.77 2.87 -1.19
N ASN A 17 -5.77 1.99 -1.22
CA ASN A 17 -7.14 2.39 -1.48
C ASN A 17 -7.68 3.33 -0.40
N GLU A 18 -7.39 3.08 0.87
CA GLU A 18 -7.75 4.01 1.95
C GLU A 18 -7.06 5.37 1.80
N LEU A 19 -5.78 5.39 1.43
CA LEU A 19 -5.04 6.62 1.19
C LEU A 19 -5.64 7.42 0.02
N LYS A 20 -5.94 6.76 -1.09
CA LYS A 20 -6.60 7.36 -2.27
C LYS A 20 -7.96 7.95 -1.89
N ASN A 21 -8.76 7.23 -1.11
CA ASN A 21 -10.04 7.71 -0.60
C ASN A 21 -9.93 8.92 0.35
N ARG A 22 -8.75 9.14 0.95
CA ARG A 22 -8.45 10.30 1.79
C ARG A 22 -7.85 11.48 1.01
N GLY A 23 -7.78 11.39 -0.32
CA GLY A 23 -7.27 12.44 -1.19
C GLY A 23 -5.78 12.33 -1.51
N LEU A 24 -5.17 11.14 -1.33
CA LEU A 24 -3.84 10.90 -1.90
C LEU A 24 -3.94 10.83 -3.43
N HIS A 25 -3.27 11.74 -4.10
CA HIS A 25 -3.29 11.84 -5.57
C HIS A 25 -2.06 11.23 -6.23
N ASP A 26 -0.89 11.34 -5.62
CA ASP A 26 0.36 10.88 -6.20
C ASP A 26 1.38 10.50 -5.13
N ILE A 27 2.25 9.54 -5.45
CA ILE A 27 3.40 9.10 -4.64
C ILE A 27 4.63 9.12 -5.54
N LEU A 28 5.45 10.16 -5.42
CA LEU A 28 6.67 10.30 -6.22
C LEU A 28 7.80 9.37 -5.75
N ILE A 29 7.84 9.06 -4.45
CA ILE A 29 8.87 8.23 -3.83
C ILE A 29 8.22 7.37 -2.74
N ALA A 30 8.39 6.05 -2.84
CA ALA A 30 8.03 5.09 -1.80
C ALA A 30 9.29 4.35 -1.34
N VAL A 31 9.61 4.44 -0.05
CA VAL A 31 10.75 3.72 0.56
C VAL A 31 10.20 2.56 1.36
N VAL A 32 10.69 1.35 1.07
CA VAL A 32 10.27 0.10 1.71
C VAL A 32 11.47 -0.77 2.05
N ASP A 33 11.33 -1.60 3.06
CA ASP A 33 12.36 -2.52 3.57
C ASP A 33 12.29 -3.93 2.94
N GLY A 34 11.68 -4.05 1.76
CA GLY A 34 11.52 -5.34 1.05
C GLY A 34 10.19 -6.05 1.33
N LEU A 35 9.15 -5.28 1.65
CA LEU A 35 7.81 -5.78 1.97
C LEU A 35 7.22 -6.64 0.85
N ARG A 36 6.83 -7.87 1.20
CA ARG A 36 6.21 -8.82 0.27
C ARG A 36 4.84 -8.32 -0.19
N GLY A 37 4.61 -8.29 -1.50
CA GLY A 37 3.33 -7.88 -2.06
C GLY A 37 3.14 -6.36 -2.20
N PHE A 38 4.11 -5.55 -1.75
CA PHE A 38 4.03 -4.10 -1.85
C PHE A 38 4.18 -3.60 -3.29
N PRO A 39 5.18 -4.06 -4.08
CA PRO A 39 5.30 -3.66 -5.49
C PRO A 39 4.04 -3.97 -6.30
N GLU A 40 3.45 -5.15 -6.08
CA GLU A 40 2.23 -5.57 -6.79
C GLU A 40 1.01 -4.74 -6.37
N ALA A 41 0.97 -4.25 -5.13
CA ALA A 41 -0.11 -3.44 -4.63
C ALA A 41 -0.03 -1.97 -5.09
N ILE A 42 1.19 -1.40 -5.18
CA ILE A 42 1.36 0.00 -5.58
C ILE A 42 1.13 0.20 -7.09
N GLU A 43 1.46 -0.79 -7.92
CA GLU A 43 1.19 -0.75 -9.36
C GLU A 43 -0.31 -0.93 -9.71
N ALA A 44 -1.11 -1.45 -8.76
CA ALA A 44 -2.52 -1.77 -8.98
C ALA A 44 -3.50 -0.63 -8.65
N VAL A 45 -3.04 0.50 -8.12
CA VAL A 45 -3.87 1.61 -7.58
C VAL A 45 -3.66 2.91 -8.35
#